data_AF-A0AAV9V2E6-F1
#
_entry.id   AF-A0AAV9V2E6-F1
#
_cell.length_a   1.000
_cell.length_b   1.000
_cell.length_c   1.000
_cell.angle_alpha   90.00
_cell.angle_beta   90.00
_cell.angle_gamma   90.00
#
_symmetry.space_group_name_H-M   'P 1'
#
loop_
_entity.id
_entity.type
_entity.pdbx_description
1 polymer ?
#
loop_
_entity_poly.entity_id
_entity_poly.type
_entity_poly.pdbx_seq_one_letter_code
_entity_poly.pdbx_strand_id
1 'polypeptide(L)' 'MTIFFTSPDGSEIWNVYHATSNSAGACDGNRYTMAQKVNWNSDGSPNFGSPPSLSTTLTGPAGEPA' A
#
# COMPACT_ATOMS: atom_id res chain seq x y z
N MET A 1 -3.20 9.84 6.99
CA MET A 1 -2.04 10.31 6.22
C MET A 1 -1.73 9.22 5.23
N THR A 2 -1.84 9.55 3.96
CA THR A 2 -1.62 8.64 2.84
C THR A 2 -0.58 9.32 1.96
N ILE A 3 0.43 8.57 1.54
CA ILE A 3 1.49 9.06 0.65
C ILE A 3 1.65 8.11 -0.52
N PHE A 4 1.93 8.68 -1.69
CA PHE A 4 2.28 7.95 -2.90
C PHE A 4 3.74 8.16 -3.24
N PHE A 5 4.39 7.11 -3.75
CA PHE A 5 5.74 7.20 -4.31
C PHE A 5 5.86 6.32 -5.54
N THR A 6 6.83 6.64 -6.39
CA THR A 6 7.17 5.84 -7.57
C THR A 6 8.26 4.85 -7.20
N SER A 7 8.19 3.62 -7.70
CA SER A 7 9.27 2.62 -7.53
C SER A 7 10.61 3.15 -8.05
N PRO A 8 11.75 2.64 -7.52
CA PRO A 8 13.09 3.06 -7.96
C PRO A 8 13.32 2.99 -9.47
N ASP A 9 12.73 2.00 -10.15
CA ASP A 9 12.83 1.84 -11.60
C ASP A 9 11.83 2.70 -12.41
N GLY A 10 10.93 3.42 -11.74
CA GLY A 10 9.93 4.28 -12.36
C GLY A 10 8.67 3.57 -12.87
N SER A 11 8.57 2.24 -12.75
CA SER A 11 7.51 1.45 -13.41
C SER A 11 6.22 1.30 -12.60
N GLU A 12 6.25 1.61 -11.30
CA GLU A 12 5.12 1.38 -10.39
C GLU A 12 4.82 2.61 -9.54
N ILE A 13 3.55 2.78 -9.18
CA ILE A 13 3.11 3.69 -8.12
C ILE A 13 2.72 2.85 -6.91
N TRP A 14 3.18 3.26 -5.74
CA TRP A 14 2.91 2.62 -4.47
C TRP A 14 2.15 3.55 -3.54
N ASN A 15 1.19 2.99 -2.80
CA ASN A 15 0.41 3.66 -1.78
C ASN A 15 0.88 3.23 -0.39
N VAL A 16 1.26 4.18 0.45
CA VAL A 16 1.56 3.95 1.87
C VAL A 16 0.51 4.65 2.72
N TYR A 17 -0.05 3.90 3.67
CA TYR A 17 -1.16 4.34 4.50
C TYR A 17 -1.07 3.74 5.90
N HIS A 18 -1.74 4.36 6.87
CA HIS A 18 -1.95 3.74 8.17
C HIS A 18 -3.28 3.00 8.21
N ALA A 19 -3.33 1.87 8.90
CA ALA A 19 -4.53 1.06 9.08
C ALA A 19 -4.65 0.60 10.53
N THR A 20 -5.83 0.09 10.88
CA THR A 20 -6.08 -0.65 12.12
C THR A 20 -6.75 -1.98 11.75
N SER A 21 -6.49 -3.04 12.52
CA SER A 21 -7.19 -4.31 12.40
C SER A 21 -8.58 -4.28 13.04
N ASN A 22 -8.90 -3.23 13.82
CA ASN A 22 -10.23 -3.04 14.39
C ASN A 22 -11.19 -2.51 13.32
N SER A 23 -12.17 -3.33 12.93
CA SER A 23 -13.18 -2.96 11.93
C SER A 23 -14.12 -1.83 12.38
N ALA A 24 -14.27 -1.59 13.68
CA ALA A 24 -15.00 -0.44 14.20
C ALA A 24 -14.18 0.86 14.16
N GLY A 25 -12.92 0.79 13.73
CA GLY A 25 -11.96 1.89 13.78
C GLY A 25 -11.29 2.02 15.15
N ALA A 26 -10.15 2.70 15.16
CA ALA A 26 -9.40 2.99 16.38
C ALA A 26 -8.71 4.35 16.26
N CYS A 27 -8.91 5.19 17.29
CA CYS A 27 -8.20 6.45 17.47
C CYS A 27 -7.12 6.33 18.56
N ASP A 28 -6.47 5.17 18.60
CA ASP A 28 -5.41 4.84 19.53
C ASP A 28 -4.03 4.83 18.85
N GLY A 29 -3.01 4.42 19.60
CA GLY A 29 -1.64 4.27 19.12
C GLY A 29 -1.35 2.94 18.40
N ASN A 30 -2.34 2.08 18.19
CA ASN A 30 -2.14 0.71 17.66
C ASN A 30 -2.28 0.63 16.14
N ARG A 31 -2.37 1.77 15.45
CA ARG A 31 -2.34 1.82 13.99
C ARG A 31 -0.97 1.47 13.47
N TYR A 32 -0.92 0.75 12.36
CA TYR A 32 0.31 0.30 11.72
C TYR A 32 0.39 0.83 10.29
N THR A 33 1.60 0.87 9.75
CA THR A 33 1.88 1.27 8.37
C THR A 33 1.70 0.08 7.44
N MET A 34 1.04 0.32 6.32
CA MET A 34 0.88 -0.61 5.20
C MET A 34 1.40 0.06 3.93
N ALA A 35 1.96 -0.74 3.02
CA ALA A 35 2.38 -0.29 1.70
C ALA A 35 1.93 -1.32 0.65
N GLN A 36 1.39 -0.87 -0.48
CA GLN A 36 1.02 -1.76 -1.59
C GLN A 36 1.08 -1.04 -2.94
N LYS A 37 1.38 -1.79 -4.00
CA LYS A 37 1.32 -1.31 -5.38
C LYS A 37 -0.10 -0.88 -5.75
N VAL A 38 -0.21 0.24 -6.45
CA VAL A 38 -1.46 0.71 -7.08
C VAL A 38 -1.63 -0.01 -8.40
N ASN A 39 -2.76 -0.71 -8.54
CA ASN A 39 -3.16 -1.27 -9.83
C ASN A 39 -3.99 -0.24 -10.59
N TRP A 40 -4.23 -0.47 -11.88
CA TRP A 40 -4.97 0.45 -12.73
C TRP A 40 -6.09 -0.28 -13.44
N ASN A 41 -7.27 0.34 -13.48
CA ASN A 41 -8.39 -0.14 -14.28
C ASN A 41 -8.16 0.21 -15.76
N SER A 42 -8.92 -0.42 -16.65
CA SER A 42 -8.82 -0.18 -18.10
C SER A 42 -9.15 1.25 -18.53
N ASP A 43 -9.89 1.99 -17.70
CA ASP A 43 -10.23 3.40 -17.91
C ASP A 43 -9.17 4.37 -17.39
N GLY A 44 -8.06 3.86 -16.85
CA GLY A 44 -6.97 4.66 -16.30
C GLY A 44 -7.21 5.16 -14.87
N SER A 45 -8.29 4.77 -14.20
CA SER A 45 -8.48 5.07 -12.78
C SER A 45 -7.66 4.14 -11.86
N PRO A 46 -7.19 4.62 -10.69
CA PRO A 46 -6.43 3.79 -9.77
C PRO A 46 -7.33 2.75 -9.10
N ASN A 47 -6.81 1.55 -8.94
CA ASN A 47 -7.41 0.44 -8.23
C ASN A 47 -6.50 0.04 -7.05
N PHE A 48 -6.95 0.37 -5.84
CA PHE A 48 -6.20 0.09 -4.62
C PHE A 48 -6.40 -1.33 -4.08
N GLY A 49 -7.32 -2.11 -4.65
CA GLY A 49 -7.65 -3.46 -4.18
C GLY A 49 -8.11 -3.48 -2.72
N SER A 50 -7.78 -4.58 -2.03
CA SER A 50 -7.99 -4.75 -0.59
C SER A 50 -6.64 -4.89 0.12
N PRO A 51 -6.49 -4.36 1.34
CA PRO A 51 -5.27 -4.53 2.12
C PRO A 51 -4.93 -6.02 2.29
N PRO A 52 -3.67 -6.43 2.08
CA PRO A 52 -3.25 -7.80 2.35
C PRO A 52 -3.29 -8.11 3.85
N SER A 53 -3.25 -9.40 4.18
CA SER A 53 -3.09 -9.84 5.58
C SER A 53 -1.76 -9.33 6.13
N LEU A 54 -1.70 -9.07 7.44
CA LEU A 54 -0.47 -8.66 8.14
C LEU A 54 0.63 -9.72 8.08
N SER A 55 0.27 -10.98 7.82
CA SER A 55 1.21 -12.10 7.65
C SER A 55 1.73 -12.23 6.21
N THR A 56 1.27 -11.41 5.28
CA THR A 56 1.66 -11.50 3.86
C THR A 56 2.98 -10.80 3.61
N THR A 57 3.96 -11.55 3.11
CA THR A 57 5.16 -10.95 2.51
C THR A 57 4.83 -10.49 1.10
N LEU A 58 5.00 -9.19 0.84
CA LEU A 58 4.89 -8.61 -0.49
C LEU A 58 6.27 -8.56 -1.15
N THR A 59 6.32 -8.77 -2.46
CA THR A 59 7.46 -8.31 -3.26
C THR A 59 7.49 -6.79 -3.17
N GLY A 60 8.62 -6.20 -2.80
CA GLY A 60 8.71 -4.74 -2.69
C GLY A 60 8.80 -4.04 -4.04
N PRO A 61 8.92 -2.70 -4.02
CA PRO A 61 8.90 -1.87 -5.22
C PRO A 61 9.97 -2.26 -6.24
N ALA A 62 9.60 -2.28 -7.52
CA ALA A 62 10.51 -2.66 -8.58
C ALA A 62 11.79 -1.78 -8.62
N GLY A 63 12.95 -2.44 -8.70
CA GLY A 63 14.26 -1.78 -8.68
C GLY A 63 14.81 -1.44 -7.28
N GLU A 64 14.16 -1.87 -6.20
CA GLU A 64 14.74 -1.76 -4.86
C GLU A 64 16.02 -2.63 -4.71
N PRO A 65 17.04 -2.17 -3.98
CA PRO A 65 18.21 -3.00 -3.66
C PRO A 65 17.83 -4.23 -2.84
N ALA A 66 18.54 -5.34 -3.08
CA ALA A 66 18.42 -6.57 -2.30
C ALA A 66 19.06 -6.46 -0.90
#